data_AF-A0A846PGM8-F1
#
_entry.id   AF-A0A846PGM8-F1
#
_cell.length_a   1.000
_cell.length_b   1.000
_cell.length_c   1.000
_cell.angle_alpha   90.00
_cell.angle_beta   90.00
_cell.angle_gamma   90.00
#
_symmetry.space_group_name_H-M   'P 1'
#
loop_
_entity.id
_entity.type
_entity.pdbx_description
1 polymer ?
#
loop_
_entity_poly.entity_id
_entity_poly.type
_entity_poly.pdbx_seq_one_letter_code
_entity_poly.pdbx_strand_id
1 'polypeptide(L)'
;MITDVSLAHPDIQLELQIEDGVNHFHDVFLRKVIIKNTAEKEREVLLFFSHDLHLSDTDKGITAYYDPKTDSIIHFKKDRYFLISGSS
;
A
#
# COMPACT_ATOMS: atom_id res chain seq x y z
N MET A 1 -6.76 4.67 15.67
CA MET A 1 -5.32 4.58 16.01
C MET A 1 -4.54 4.81 14.73
N ILE A 2 -3.45 5.57 14.78
CA ILE A 2 -2.54 5.83 13.66
C ILE A 2 -1.15 5.39 14.12
N THR A 3 -0.39 4.74 13.24
CA THR A 3 1.02 4.38 13.50
C THR A 3 1.95 5.45 12.91
N ASP A 4 3.18 5.49 13.41
CA ASP A 4 4.27 6.30 12.84
C ASP A 4 5.55 5.46 12.90
N VAL A 5 5.97 4.94 11.74
CA VAL A 5 7.10 4.01 11.62
C VAL A 5 8.16 4.63 10.73
N SER A 6 9.38 4.76 11.25
CA SER A 6 10.54 5.25 10.49
C SER A 6 11.50 4.11 10.16
N LEU A 7 11.96 4.05 8.91
CA LEU A 7 12.94 3.09 8.41
C LEU A 7 14.07 3.82 7.69
N ALA A 8 15.31 3.36 7.86
CA ALA A 8 16.46 3.90 7.14
C ALA A 8 17.32 2.75 6.61
N HIS A 9 17.77 2.85 5.37
CA HIS A 9 18.69 1.89 4.77
C HIS A 9 19.93 2.62 4.22
N PRO A 10 21.07 2.60 4.94
CA PRO A 10 22.27 3.35 4.55
C PRO A 10 22.81 3.00 3.16
N ASP A 11 22.87 1.71 2.81
CA ASP A 11 23.43 1.29 1.51
C ASP A 11 22.56 1.70 0.32
N ILE A 12 21.23 1.71 0.50
CA ILE A 12 20.26 2.18 -0.50
C ILE A 12 20.14 3.72 -0.44
N GLN A 13 20.58 4.34 0.66
CA GLN A 13 20.51 5.78 0.94
C GLN A 13 19.08 6.32 0.89
N LEU A 14 18.12 5.56 1.43
CA LEU A 14 16.72 5.97 1.52
C LEU A 14 16.23 5.89 2.96
N GLU A 15 15.43 6.89 3.33
CA GLU A 15 14.63 6.91 4.54
C GLU A 15 13.14 6.85 4.14
N LEU A 16 12.36 6.05 4.88
CA LEU A 16 10.92 5.95 4.73
C LEU A 16 10.25 6.30 6.05
N GLN A 17 9.20 7.11 5.98
CA GLN A 17 8.24 7.26 7.08
C GLN A 17 6.89 6.71 6.61
N ILE A 18 6.31 5.79 7.38
CA ILE A 18 5.05 5.13 7.07
C ILE A 18 4.05 5.44 8.18
N GLU A 19 2.95 6.06 7.81
CA GLU A 19 1.80 6.33 8.67
C GLU A 19 0.63 5.43 8.21
N ASP A 20 0.24 4.47 9.04
CA ASP A 20 -0.91 3.60 8.76
C ASP A 20 -2.09 3.94 9.67
N GLY A 21 -3.30 3.93 9.11
CA GLY A 21 -4.52 4.20 9.85
C GLY A 21 -5.72 3.45 9.28
N VAL A 22 -6.76 3.31 10.10
CA VAL A 22 -8.06 2.81 9.68
C VAL A 22 -9.08 3.93 9.86
N ASN A 23 -9.87 4.19 8.84
CA ASN A 23 -10.97 5.15 8.91
C ASN A 23 -11.98 4.68 9.97
N HIS A 24 -12.44 5.58 10.82
CA HIS A 24 -13.31 5.21 11.94
C HIS A 24 -14.79 5.07 11.55
N PHE A 25 -15.18 5.56 10.37
CA PHE A 25 -16.56 5.48 9.86
C PHE A 25 -16.74 4.49 8.72
N HIS A 26 -15.67 4.18 7.99
CA HIS A 26 -15.71 3.33 6.80
C HIS A 26 -14.68 2.21 6.90
N ASP A 27 -14.94 1.09 6.23
CA ASP A 27 -14.01 -0.04 6.11
C ASP A 27 -12.85 0.29 5.16
N VAL A 28 -12.03 1.28 5.54
CA VAL A 28 -10.94 1.81 4.73
C VAL A 28 -9.65 1.83 5.54
N PHE A 29 -8.66 1.11 5.03
CA PHE A 29 -7.27 1.21 5.47
C PHE A 29 -6.56 2.28 4.64
N LEU A 30 -5.78 3.14 5.29
CA LEU A 30 -5.00 4.21 4.68
C LEU A 30 -3.53 4.02 5.06
N ARG A 31 -2.65 4.16 4.07
CA ARG A 31 -1.21 4.17 4.24
C ARG A 31 -0.63 5.40 3.53
N LYS A 32 0.14 6.20 4.25
CA LYS A 32 0.94 7.29 3.69
C LYS A 32 2.40 6.92 3.81
N VAL A 33 3.13 6.98 2.70
CA VAL A 33 4.57 6.72 2.66
C VAL A 33 5.30 7.98 2.21
N ILE A 34 6.18 8.49 3.08
CA ILE A 34 7.07 9.60 2.77
C ILE A 34 8.45 9.03 2.48
N ILE A 35 8.99 9.32 1.30
CA ILE A 35 10.30 8.83 0.86
C ILE A 35 11.29 10.00 0.89
N LYS A 36 12.44 9.80 1.52
CA LYS A 36 13.55 10.77 1.51
C LYS A 36 14.80 10.15 0.92
N ASN A 37 15.31 10.80 -0.13
CA ASN A 37 16.60 10.51 -0.73
C ASN A 37 17.73 11.11 0.13
N THR A 38 18.59 10.27 0.70
CA THR A 38 19.73 10.71 1.52
C THR A 38 21.06 10.68 0.75
N ALA A 39 21.03 10.41 -0.55
CA ALA A 39 22.21 10.53 -1.41
C ALA A 39 22.41 11.99 -1.85
N GLU A 40 23.63 12.33 -2.25
CA GLU A 40 23.96 13.68 -2.75
C GLU A 40 23.36 13.98 -4.14
N LYS A 41 22.95 12.94 -4.87
CA LYS A 41 22.40 13.05 -6.22
C LYS A 41 20.90 12.80 -6.25
N GLU A 42 20.21 13.45 -7.17
CA GLU A 42 18.81 13.18 -7.50
C GLU A 42 18.66 11.76 -8.07
N ARG A 43 17.54 11.11 -7.74
CA ARG A 43 17.26 9.71 -8.11
C ARG A 43 15.75 9.51 -8.29
N GLU A 44 15.40 8.70 -9.27
CA GLU A 44 14.05 8.15 -9.40
C GLU A 44 13.90 6.99 -8.40
N VAL A 45 12.79 7.00 -7.65
CA VAL A 45 12.45 5.93 -6.71
C VAL A 45 11.10 5.36 -7.09
N LEU A 46 11.09 4.06 -7.37
CA LEU A 46 9.86 3.30 -7.62
C LEU A 46 9.50 2.52 -6.37
N LEU A 47 8.31 2.78 -5.83
CA LEU A 47 7.74 2.04 -4.72
C LEU A 47 6.67 1.08 -5.23
N PHE A 48 6.78 -0.19 -4.88
CA PHE A 48 5.81 -1.23 -5.22
C PHE A 48 5.13 -1.76 -3.96
N PHE A 49 3.82 -1.93 -4.02
CA PHE A 49 3.04 -2.62 -2.99
C PHE A 49 2.68 -4.02 -3.49
N SER A 50 3.09 -5.04 -2.74
CA SER A 50 2.64 -6.42 -2.97
C SER A 50 1.40 -6.68 -2.10
N HIS A 51 0.32 -7.15 -2.73
CA HIS A 51 -0.95 -7.40 -2.05
C HIS A 51 -1.11 -8.91 -1.81
N ASP A 52 -0.78 -9.36 -0.60
CA ASP A 52 -0.95 -10.76 -0.17
C ASP A 52 -2.19 -10.88 0.75
N LEU A 53 -3.37 -10.93 0.13
CA LEU A 53 -4.64 -10.96 0.86
C LEU A 53 -5.07 -12.39 1.16
N HIS A 54 -5.53 -12.62 2.39
CA HIS A 54 -6.08 -13.90 2.83
C HIS A 54 -7.58 -13.75 3.14
N LEU A 55 -8.41 -13.84 2.10
CA LEU A 55 -9.85 -13.63 2.23
C LEU A 55 -10.56 -14.92 2.69
N SER A 56 -11.21 -14.85 3.85
CA SER A 56 -11.83 -16.02 4.52
C SER A 56 -10.80 -17.10 4.86
N ASP A 57 -9.67 -16.69 5.47
CA ASP A 57 -8.57 -17.54 5.94
C ASP A 57 -7.93 -18.44 4.88
N THR A 58 -8.05 -18.07 3.60
CA THR A 58 -7.32 -18.72 2.53
C THR A 58 -7.02 -17.76 1.40
N ASP A 59 -5.80 -17.90 0.89
CA ASP A 59 -5.25 -17.35 -0.34
C ASP A 59 -5.93 -17.89 -1.61
N LYS A 60 -6.59 -19.06 -1.53
CA LYS A 60 -7.21 -19.71 -2.69
C LYS A 60 -8.54 -19.08 -3.09
N GLY A 61 -8.74 -19.03 -4.40
CA GLY A 61 -9.99 -18.57 -5.02
C GLY A 61 -10.21 -17.07 -4.89
N ILE A 62 -9.14 -16.31 -4.65
CA ILE A 62 -9.13 -14.85 -4.76
C ILE A 62 -8.85 -14.52 -6.22
N THR A 63 -9.63 -13.61 -6.77
CA THR A 63 -9.43 -13.06 -8.11
C THR A 63 -9.06 -11.59 -7.96
N ALA A 64 -8.11 -11.12 -8.77
CA ALA A 64 -7.76 -9.72 -8.87
C ALA A 64 -7.93 -9.24 -10.32
N TYR A 65 -8.42 -8.01 -10.50
CA TYR A 65 -8.44 -7.34 -11.79
C TYR A 65 -8.18 -5.83 -11.62
N TYR A 66 -7.75 -5.20 -12.70
CA TYR A 66 -7.59 -3.75 -12.76
C TYR A 66 -8.89 -3.09 -13.26
N ASP A 67 -9.38 -2.09 -12.53
CA ASP A 67 -10.51 -1.25 -12.95
C ASP A 67 -10.01 0.15 -13.38
N PRO A 68 -10.04 0.48 -14.68
CA PRO A 68 -9.57 1.77 -15.18
C PRO A 68 -10.44 2.96 -14.76
N LYS A 69 -11.69 2.74 -14.33
CA LYS A 69 -12.58 3.84 -13.91
C LYS A 69 -12.16 4.43 -12.56
N THR A 70 -11.61 3.60 -11.70
CA THR A 70 -11.20 3.96 -10.35
C THR A 70 -9.69 3.95 -10.16
N ASP A 71 -8.94 3.64 -11.22
CA ASP A 71 -7.49 3.45 -11.23
C ASP A 71 -7.03 2.58 -10.05
N SER A 72 -7.62 1.38 -9.99
CA SER A 72 -7.49 0.52 -8.82
C SER A 72 -7.32 -0.95 -9.19
N ILE A 73 -6.73 -1.70 -8.26
CA ILE A 73 -6.75 -3.15 -8.29
C ILE A 73 -7.86 -3.60 -7.35
N ILE A 74 -8.82 -4.36 -7.89
CA ILE A 74 -9.92 -4.93 -7.13
C ILE A 74 -9.62 -6.41 -6.89
N HIS A 75 -9.42 -6.76 -5.62
CA HIS A 75 -9.37 -8.15 -5.15
C HIS A 75 -10.73 -8.56 -4.66
N PHE A 76 -11.21 -9.74 -5.04
CA PHE A 76 -12.48 -10.22 -4.55
C PHE A 76 -12.55 -11.73 -4.40
N LYS A 77 -13.48 -12.13 -3.53
CA LYS A 77 -13.88 -13.52 -3.33
C LYS A 77 -15.33 -13.55 -2.87
N LYS A 78 -16.19 -14.22 -3.64
CA LYS A 78 -17.65 -14.25 -3.42
C LYS A 78 -18.20 -12.82 -3.28
N ASP A 79 -18.74 -12.48 -2.12
CA ASP A 79 -19.40 -11.23 -1.76
C ASP A 79 -18.49 -10.27 -0.98
N ARG A 80 -17.17 -10.46 -1.03
CA ARG A 80 -16.17 -9.58 -0.41
C ARG A 80 -15.24 -9.00 -1.46
N TYR A 81 -15.15 -7.67 -1.49
CA TYR A 81 -14.39 -6.88 -2.45
C TYR A 81 -13.48 -5.91 -1.72
N PHE A 82 -12.23 -5.81 -2.17
CA PHE A 82 -11.23 -4.89 -1.67
C PHE A 82 -10.71 -4.08 -2.85
N LEU A 83 -11.02 -2.79 -2.85
CA LEU A 83 -10.48 -1.84 -3.81
C LEU A 83 -9.19 -1.28 -3.22
N ILE A 84 -8.08 -1.43 -3.94
CA ILE A 84 -6.79 -0.87 -3.56
C ILE A 84 -6.35 0.11 -4.63
N SER A 85 -6.21 1.37 -4.23
CA SER A 85 -5.74 2.47 -5.07
C SER A 85 -4.80 3.38 -4.28
N GLY A 86 -4.11 4.26 -4.99
CA GLY A 86 -3.21 5.23 -4.39
C GLY A 86 -2.95 6.38 -5.34
N SER A 87 -2.34 7.43 -4.81
CA SER A 87 -1.90 8.59 -5.57
C SER A 87 -0.54 9.02 -5.04
N SER A 88 0.37 9.39 -5.94
CA SER A 88 1.68 9.97 -5.62
C SER A 88 1.64 11.49 -5.62
#